data_AF-A0A4Q4CD05-F1
#
_entry.id   AF-A0A4Q4CD05-F1
#
_cell.length_a   1.000
_cell.length_b   1.000
_cell.length_c   1.000
_cell.angle_alpha   90.00
_cell.angle_beta   90.00
_cell.angle_gamma   90.00
#
_symmetry.space_group_name_H-M   'P 1'
#
loop_
_entity.id
_entity.type
_entity.pdbx_description
1 polymer ?
#
loop_
_entity_poly.entity_id
_entity_poly.type
_entity_poly.pdbx_seq_one_letter_code
_entity_poly.pdbx_strand_id
1 'polypeptide(L)'
;MIRQLAFDLPNAEAMTRAQFFAAPSNALALAAVEGWRDWPGRKLLLVGPEGAGKTHLAHIWAALAGAVILSAETLPGTDIAGLAGRAVVVEDADQIGHGGSDAEVVLF
;
A
#
# COMPACT_ATOMS: atom_id res chain seq x y z
N MET A 1 -10.06 22.32 41.86
CA MET A 1 -10.57 22.49 40.48
C MET A 1 -9.62 21.78 39.53
N ILE A 2 -10.09 20.86 38.71
CA ILE A 2 -9.29 20.19 37.67
C ILE A 2 -9.30 21.08 36.42
N ARG A 3 -8.12 21.37 35.86
CA ARG A 3 -7.94 22.16 34.63
C ARG A 3 -7.48 21.22 33.52
N GLN A 4 -8.24 21.16 32.43
CA GLN A 4 -7.84 20.41 31.24
C GLN A 4 -6.69 21.13 30.53
N LEU A 5 -5.64 20.39 30.21
CA LEU A 5 -4.50 20.86 29.43
C LEU A 5 -4.66 20.37 27.99
N ALA A 6 -4.61 21.27 27.02
CA ALA A 6 -4.54 20.91 25.62
C ALA A 6 -3.08 20.58 25.29
N PHE A 7 -2.83 19.33 24.93
CA PHE A 7 -1.54 18.91 24.38
C PHE A 7 -1.66 18.88 22.86
N ASP A 8 -0.74 19.57 22.18
CA ASP A 8 -0.56 19.44 20.74
C ASP A 8 0.24 18.16 20.48
N LEU A 9 -0.46 17.04 20.46
CA LEU A 9 0.10 15.74 20.13
C LEU A 9 -0.04 15.54 18.62
N PRO A 10 1.06 15.62 17.84
CA PRO A 10 0.96 15.40 16.40
C PRO A 10 0.56 13.94 16.12
N ASN A 11 -0.63 13.75 15.54
CA ASN A 11 -1.08 12.48 14.98
C ASN A 11 -0.38 12.24 13.63
N ALA A 12 0.92 11.97 13.66
CA ALA A 12 1.56 11.33 12.53
C ALA A 12 1.31 9.83 12.66
N GLU A 13 0.25 9.33 12.03
CA GLU A 13 0.15 7.88 11.75
C GLU A 13 1.34 7.51 10.87
N ALA A 14 2.42 7.07 11.49
CA ALA A 14 3.59 6.70 10.74
C ALA A 14 3.41 5.24 10.25
N MET A 15 3.26 5.13 8.93
CA MET A 15 3.05 3.89 8.18
C MET A 15 4.37 3.10 8.07
N THR A 16 5.02 2.87 9.20
CA THR A 16 6.32 2.21 9.29
C THR A 16 6.16 0.79 9.79
N ARG A 17 7.16 -0.04 9.50
CA ARG A 17 7.21 -1.41 10.01
C ARG A 17 7.23 -1.47 11.54
N ALA A 18 7.87 -0.49 12.20
CA ALA A 18 7.97 -0.42 13.66
C ALA A 18 6.64 -0.09 14.34
N GLN A 19 5.72 0.56 13.64
CA GLN A 19 4.39 0.93 14.14
C GLN A 19 3.28 -0.02 13.68
N PHE A 20 3.63 -1.05 12.91
CA PHE A 20 2.68 -2.08 12.53
C PHE A 20 2.50 -3.09 13.66
N PHE A 21 1.27 -3.21 14.15
CA PHE A 21 0.93 -4.21 15.15
C PHE A 21 0.76 -5.60 14.51
N ALA A 22 1.79 -6.43 14.66
CA ALA A 22 1.74 -7.82 14.22
C ALA A 22 0.81 -8.63 15.13
N ALA A 23 -0.18 -9.28 14.52
CA ALA A 23 -1.18 -10.11 15.18
C ALA A 23 -1.37 -11.41 14.38
N PRO A 24 -1.90 -12.48 15.00
CA PRO A 24 -2.18 -13.73 14.28
C PRO A 24 -3.03 -13.54 13.01
N SER A 25 -3.94 -12.55 13.01
CA SER A 25 -4.82 -12.23 11.88
C SER A 25 -4.09 -11.62 10.67
N ASN A 26 -2.93 -10.99 10.86
CA ASN A 26 -2.18 -10.33 9.78
C ASN A 26 -0.77 -10.91 9.57
N ALA A 27 -0.38 -11.92 10.36
CA ALA A 27 0.95 -12.52 10.31
C ALA A 27 1.33 -13.06 8.92
N LEU A 28 0.39 -13.72 8.22
CA LEU A 28 0.62 -14.23 6.87
C LEU A 28 0.86 -13.10 5.86
N ALA A 29 0.04 -12.04 5.91
CA ALA A 29 0.16 -10.90 5.01
C ALA A 29 1.47 -10.14 5.24
N LEU A 30 1.84 -9.95 6.52
CA LEU A 30 3.11 -9.32 6.89
C LEU A 30 4.32 -10.14 6.41
N ALA A 31 4.31 -11.46 6.63
CA ALA A 31 5.38 -12.35 6.17
C ALA A 31 5.49 -12.35 4.63
N ALA A 32 4.36 -12.34 3.92
CA ALA A 32 4.35 -12.23 2.46
C ALA A 32 4.97 -10.90 1.98
N VAL A 33 4.67 -9.78 2.66
CA VAL A 33 5.26 -8.46 2.36
C VAL A 33 6.76 -8.41 2.64
N GLU A 34 7.22 -8.97 3.76
CA GLU A 34 8.64 -9.02 4.11
C GLU A 34 9.43 -9.96 3.18
N GLY A 35 8.81 -11.06 2.74
CA GLY A 35 9.36 -12.06 1.81
C GLY A 35 9.26 -11.69 0.32
N TRP A 36 9.18 -10.41 -0.03
CA TRP A 36 8.87 -9.96 -1.40
C TRP A 36 9.84 -10.39 -2.49
N ARG A 37 11.06 -10.79 -2.12
CA ARG A 37 12.07 -11.31 -3.05
C ARG A 37 11.70 -12.68 -3.61
N ASP A 38 10.70 -13.35 -3.05
CA ASP A 38 10.29 -14.69 -3.47
C ASP A 38 8.90 -14.70 -4.14
N TRP A 39 8.30 -13.52 -4.38
CA TRP A 39 7.00 -13.43 -5.03
C TRP A 39 7.00 -14.07 -6.43
N PRO A 40 6.04 -14.97 -6.72
CA PRO A 40 5.82 -15.47 -8.07
C PRO A 40 5.63 -14.32 -9.05
N GLY A 41 6.45 -14.29 -10.11
CA GLY A 41 6.39 -13.23 -11.11
C GLY A 41 6.66 -11.82 -10.58
N ARG A 42 7.25 -11.68 -9.38
CA ARG A 42 7.51 -10.39 -8.71
C ARG A 42 6.24 -9.58 -8.39
N LYS A 43 5.10 -10.25 -8.25
CA LYS A 43 3.79 -9.62 -7.98
C LYS A 43 3.13 -10.23 -6.75
N LEU A 44 2.43 -9.39 -5.99
CA LEU A 44 1.57 -9.79 -4.88
C LEU A 44 0.27 -9.00 -4.96
N LEU A 45 -0.86 -9.67 -4.73
CA LEU A 45 -2.15 -9.02 -4.54
C LEU A 45 -2.51 -9.05 -3.06
N LEU A 46 -2.76 -7.89 -2.48
CA LEU A 46 -3.18 -7.76 -1.07
C LEU A 46 -4.66 -7.42 -1.01
N VAL A 47 -5.49 -8.39 -0.63
CA VAL A 47 -6.96 -8.25 -0.59
C VAL A 47 -7.46 -8.43 0.83
N GLY A 48 -8.45 -7.64 1.21
CA GLY A 48 -9.06 -7.68 2.53
C GLY A 48 -10.06 -6.54 2.71
N PRO A 49 -10.90 -6.59 3.75
CA PRO A 49 -11.89 -5.55 4.02
C PRO A 49 -11.24 -4.19 4.32
N GLU A 50 -12.06 -3.14 4.32
CA GLU A 50 -11.67 -1.82 4.83
C GLU A 50 -11.14 -1.95 6.27
N GLY A 51 -10.09 -1.18 6.61
CA GLY A 51 -9.47 -1.23 7.93
C GLY A 51 -8.60 -2.45 8.23
N ALA A 52 -8.43 -3.41 7.29
CA ALA A 52 -7.58 -4.59 7.50
C ALA A 52 -6.05 -4.30 7.53
N GLY A 53 -5.64 -3.04 7.35
CA GLY A 53 -4.22 -2.64 7.35
C GLY A 53 -3.51 -2.82 6.00
N LYS A 54 -4.25 -2.92 4.88
CA LYS A 54 -3.67 -3.09 3.53
C LYS A 54 -2.71 -1.95 3.16
N THR A 55 -3.15 -0.71 3.32
CA THR A 55 -2.35 0.49 3.07
C THR A 55 -1.08 0.52 3.94
N HIS A 56 -1.18 0.19 5.23
CA HIS A 56 0.01 0.13 6.10
C HIS A 56 1.02 -0.91 5.60
N LEU A 57 0.55 -2.12 5.23
CA LEU A 57 1.40 -3.16 4.63
C LEU A 57 2.03 -2.72 3.31
N ALA A 58 1.29 -2.01 2.45
CA ALA A 58 1.79 -1.47 1.20
C ALA A 58 2.89 -0.42 1.43
N HIS A 59 2.73 0.46 2.41
CA HIS A 59 3.76 1.42 2.82
C HIS A 59 5.01 0.76 3.40
N ILE A 60 4.86 -0.31 4.19
CA ILE A 60 5.99 -1.11 4.67
C ILE A 60 6.78 -1.66 3.49
N TRP A 61 6.08 -2.29 2.53
CA TRP A 61 6.75 -2.83 1.35
C TRP A 61 7.41 -1.72 0.51
N ALA A 62 6.74 -0.59 0.32
CA ALA A 62 7.30 0.52 -0.45
C ALA A 62 8.60 1.05 0.18
N ALA A 63 8.67 1.13 1.51
CA ALA A 63 9.91 1.48 2.21
C ALA A 63 11.01 0.42 2.03
N LEU A 64 10.66 -0.88 2.05
CA LEU A 64 11.61 -1.99 1.87
C LEU A 64 12.17 -2.09 0.44
N ALA A 65 11.33 -1.85 -0.56
CA ALA A 65 11.64 -2.04 -1.97
C ALA A 65 12.04 -0.73 -2.70
N GLY A 66 11.89 0.44 -2.04
CA GLY A 66 12.02 1.74 -2.70
C GLY A 66 10.92 1.98 -3.73
N ALA A 67 9.71 1.47 -3.46
CA ALA A 67 8.60 1.50 -4.42
C ALA A 67 7.93 2.87 -4.49
N VAL A 68 7.33 3.15 -5.65
CA VAL A 68 6.40 4.27 -5.83
C VAL A 68 4.99 3.78 -5.48
N ILE A 69 4.23 4.59 -4.73
CA ILE A 69 2.82 4.32 -4.46
C ILE A 69 1.99 5.19 -5.40
N LEU A 70 1.08 4.55 -6.12
CA LEU A 70 0.08 5.16 -6.99
C LEU A 70 -1.30 4.77 -6.50
N SER A 71 -2.31 5.63 -6.68
CA SER A 71 -3.70 5.20 -6.57
C SER A 71 -4.21 4.74 -7.94
N ALA A 72 -5.15 3.79 -7.95
CA ALA A 72 -5.85 3.37 -9.16
C ALA A 72 -6.44 4.55 -9.94
N GLU A 73 -6.95 5.58 -9.26
CA GLU A 73 -7.51 6.80 -9.87
C GLU A 73 -6.47 7.57 -10.69
N THR A 74 -5.23 7.64 -10.23
CA THR A 74 -4.14 8.37 -10.93
C THR A 74 -3.50 7.59 -12.06
N LEU A 75 -3.78 6.29 -12.16
CA LEU A 75 -3.14 5.38 -13.12
C LEU A 75 -3.32 5.80 -14.59
N PRO A 76 -4.51 6.26 -15.07
CA PRO A 76 -4.68 6.66 -16.48
C PRO A 76 -3.79 7.82 -16.94
N GLY A 77 -3.34 8.68 -16.01
CA GLY A 77 -2.46 9.81 -16.30
C GLY A 77 -0.98 9.55 -15.99
N THR A 78 -0.63 8.34 -15.58
CA THR A 78 0.73 8.00 -15.13
C THR A 78 1.63 7.66 -16.32
N ASP A 79 2.84 8.21 -16.34
CA ASP A 79 3.90 7.80 -17.28
C ASP A 79 4.45 6.42 -16.88
N ILE A 80 3.82 5.37 -17.41
CA ILE A 80 4.20 3.97 -17.17
C ILE A 80 5.62 3.69 -17.67
N ALA A 81 6.03 4.29 -18.78
CA ALA A 81 7.38 4.10 -19.32
C ALA A 81 8.44 4.66 -18.36
N GLY A 82 8.16 5.80 -17.73
CA GLY A 82 8.99 6.39 -16.68
C GLY A 82 9.09 5.54 -15.39
N LEU A 83 8.22 4.55 -15.20
CA LEU A 83 8.26 3.62 -14.08
C LEU A 83 9.02 2.32 -14.37
N ALA A 84 9.50 2.12 -15.60
CA ALA A 84 10.21 0.91 -15.98
C ALA A 84 11.39 0.60 -15.03
N GLY A 85 11.44 -0.64 -14.54
CA GLY A 85 12.48 -1.12 -13.62
C GLY A 85 12.31 -0.69 -12.16
N ARG A 86 11.23 0.03 -11.81
CA ARG A 86 10.93 0.42 -10.43
C ARG A 86 9.91 -0.53 -9.80
N ALA A 87 9.99 -0.68 -8.47
CA ALA A 87 8.91 -1.29 -7.69
C ALA A 87 7.72 -0.32 -7.62
N VAL A 88 6.49 -0.83 -7.73
CA VAL A 88 5.28 -0.02 -7.74
C VAL A 88 4.19 -0.68 -6.90
N VAL A 89 3.53 0.12 -6.06
CA VAL A 89 2.27 -0.20 -5.38
C VAL A 89 1.14 0.50 -6.15
N VAL A 90 0.04 -0.21 -6.37
CA VAL A 90 -1.22 0.37 -6.83
C VAL A 90 -2.25 0.18 -5.72
N GLU A 91 -2.59 1.26 -5.02
CA GLU A 91 -3.66 1.29 -4.02
C GLU A 91 -5.03 1.29 -4.72
N ASP A 92 -6.02 0.67 -4.07
CA ASP A 92 -7.42 0.61 -4.51
C ASP A 92 -7.59 0.06 -5.94
N ALA A 93 -6.75 -0.93 -6.30
CA ALA A 93 -6.73 -1.53 -7.65
C ALA A 93 -8.05 -2.18 -8.08
N ASP A 94 -8.94 -2.52 -7.13
CA ASP A 94 -10.30 -2.99 -7.42
C ASP A 94 -11.19 -1.92 -8.06
N GLN A 95 -10.82 -0.64 -7.97
CA GLN A 95 -11.54 0.47 -8.60
C GLN A 95 -11.23 0.63 -10.10
N ILE A 96 -10.21 -0.07 -10.61
CA ILE A 96 -9.80 -0.06 -12.01
C ILE A 96 -10.93 -0.65 -12.87
N GLY A 97 -11.40 0.11 -13.88
CA GLY A 97 -12.43 -0.34 -14.82
C GLY A 97 -13.88 -0.07 -14.40
N HIS A 98 -14.13 0.40 -13.17
CA HIS A 98 -15.48 0.81 -12.75
C HIS A 98 -15.93 2.19 -13.28
N GLY A 99 -15.04 2.95 -13.95
CA GLY A 99 -15.30 4.32 -14.43
C GLY A 99 -15.03 4.61 -15.92
N GLY A 100 -14.64 3.64 -16.74
CA GLY A 100 -14.30 3.87 -18.16
C GLY A 100 -13.13 3.01 -18.65
N SER A 101 -13.22 2.57 -19.89
CA SER A 101 -12.62 1.36 -20.46
C SER A 101 -11.11 1.34 -20.77
N ASP A 102 -10.29 2.24 -20.23
CA ASP A 102 -8.86 2.32 -20.61
C ASP A 102 -7.86 1.82 -19.55
N ALA A 103 -8.31 1.53 -18.32
CA ALA A 103 -7.39 1.19 -17.24
C ALA A 103 -6.99 -0.31 -17.20
N GLU A 104 -7.77 -1.19 -17.83
CA GLU A 104 -7.52 -2.64 -17.83
C GLU A 104 -6.32 -3.05 -18.71
N VAL A 105 -6.00 -2.28 -19.76
CA VAL A 105 -4.94 -2.60 -20.72
C VAL A 105 -3.53 -2.34 -20.16
N VAL A 106 -3.41 -1.59 -19.05
CA VAL A 106 -2.12 -1.16 -18.49
C VAL A 106 -1.46 -2.21 -17.57
N LEU A 107 -2.21 -3.22 -17.12
CA LEU A 107 -1.75 -4.12 -16.04
C LEU A 107 -0.91 -5.34 -16.50
N PHE A 108 -0.77 -5.57 -17.82
CA PHE A 108 -0.14 -6.76 -18.38
C PHE A 108 1.07 -6.45 -19.27
#